data_AF-A0A350XDE5-F1
#
_entry.id   AF-A0A350XDE5-F1
#
_cell.length_a   1.000
_cell.length_b   1.000
_cell.length_c   1.000
_cell.angle_alpha   90.00
_cell.angle_beta   90.00
_cell.angle_gamma   90.00
#
_symmetry.space_group_name_H-M   'P 1'
#
loop_
_entity.id
_entity.type
_entity.pdbx_description
1 polymer ?
#
loop_
_entity_poly.entity_id
_entity_poly.type
_entity_poly.pdbx_seq_one_letter_code
_entity_poly.pdbx_strand_id
1 'polypeptide(L)'
;MMTNFGLGWGTTLSFPPQFVYAQTQGFVPGGGDTLPSVIPGVGKEPVASDGYEVVRVMVFGSHYGVNYTIRWLYKLNFAQIGEWSFLMPAPNGEVMSILTKRIPLHRNT
;
A
#
# COMPACT_ATOMS: atom_id res chain seq x y z
N MET A 1 -7.43 -24.34 -50.92
CA MET A 1 -6.23 -24.98 -50.35
C MET A 1 -6.23 -24.72 -48.86
N MET A 2 -6.33 -25.78 -48.06
CA MET A 2 -6.13 -25.80 -46.61
C MET A 2 -4.70 -26.28 -46.32
N THR A 3 -4.08 -25.73 -45.27
CA THR A 3 -3.21 -26.49 -44.36
C THR A 3 -3.38 -25.96 -42.93
N ASN A 4 -3.92 -26.81 -42.06
CA ASN A 4 -3.86 -26.77 -40.57
C ASN A 4 -2.40 -26.98 -40.11
N PHE A 5 -1.92 -26.71 -38.89
CA PHE A 5 -2.30 -27.09 -37.49
C PHE A 5 -1.64 -26.06 -36.54
N GLY A 6 -2.06 -25.68 -35.32
CA GLY A 6 -2.63 -26.38 -34.16
C GLY A 6 -1.73 -26.10 -32.92
N LEU A 7 -2.32 -25.99 -31.71
CA LEU A 7 -1.73 -25.70 -30.37
C LEU A 7 -1.62 -24.18 -30.05
N GLY A 8 -2.17 -23.58 -28.99
CA GLY A 8 -2.83 -24.01 -27.77
C GLY A 8 -2.58 -22.90 -26.72
N TRP A 9 -3.64 -22.44 -26.04
CA TRP A 9 -3.68 -21.48 -24.91
C TRP A 9 -3.57 -19.99 -25.23
N GLY A 10 -4.70 -19.29 -25.09
CA GLY A 10 -4.79 -17.84 -25.02
C GLY A 10 -4.47 -17.35 -23.61
N THR A 11 -3.72 -16.26 -23.52
CA THR A 11 -3.50 -15.55 -22.26
C THR A 11 -3.78 -14.07 -22.47
N THR A 12 -4.93 -13.66 -21.96
CA THR A 12 -5.38 -12.27 -21.83
C THR A 12 -4.34 -11.46 -21.06
N LEU A 13 -3.99 -10.28 -21.58
CA LEU A 13 -3.14 -9.30 -20.91
C LEU A 13 -3.75 -8.94 -19.54
N SER A 14 -3.08 -9.33 -18.46
CA SER A 14 -3.43 -8.98 -17.09
C SER A 14 -3.11 -7.51 -16.84
N PHE A 15 -4.13 -6.65 -16.87
CA PHE A 15 -4.05 -5.29 -16.36
C PHE A 15 -3.84 -5.31 -14.83
N PRO A 16 -3.01 -4.43 -14.24
CA PRO A 16 -2.88 -4.35 -12.79
C PRO A 16 -4.21 -3.90 -12.14
N PRO A 17 -4.48 -4.33 -10.89
CA PRO A 17 -5.76 -4.07 -10.23
C PRO A 17 -5.99 -2.57 -10.14
N GLN A 18 -7.11 -2.12 -10.71
CA GLN A 18 -7.62 -0.78 -10.55
C GLN A 18 -7.85 -0.56 -9.06
N PHE A 19 -7.16 0.41 -8.46
CA PHE A 19 -7.54 0.93 -7.15
C PHE A 19 -8.95 1.49 -7.28
N VAL A 20 -9.94 0.72 -6.84
CA VAL A 20 -11.32 1.18 -6.73
C VAL A 20 -11.33 2.24 -5.63
N TYR A 21 -11.24 3.50 -6.03
CA TYR A 21 -11.64 4.61 -5.17
C TYR A 21 -13.12 4.43 -4.90
N ALA A 22 -13.46 3.86 -3.74
CA ALA A 22 -14.82 3.89 -3.23
C ALA A 22 -15.17 5.37 -2.98
N GLN A 23 -15.80 6.00 -3.96
CA GLN A 23 -16.37 7.33 -3.79
C GLN A 23 -17.57 7.19 -2.85
N THR A 24 -17.43 7.70 -1.64
CA THR A 24 -18.56 7.88 -0.71
C THR A 24 -19.47 8.97 -1.27
N GLN A 25 -20.32 8.60 -2.22
CA GLN A 25 -21.37 9.45 -2.76
C GLN A 25 -22.71 8.85 -2.34
N GLY A 26 -23.28 9.44 -1.28
CA GLY A 26 -24.71 9.43 -0.99
C GLY A 26 -25.32 8.15 -0.42
N PHE A 27 -25.12 7.88 0.87
CA PHE A 27 -26.02 6.98 1.59
C PHE A 27 -27.29 7.77 1.99
N VAL A 28 -28.35 7.67 1.19
CA VAL A 28 -29.70 8.04 1.63
C VAL A 28 -30.33 6.78 2.19
N PRO A 29 -30.68 6.70 3.49
CA PRO A 29 -31.35 5.54 4.03
C PRO A 29 -32.78 5.50 3.48
N GLY A 30 -33.02 4.64 2.48
CA GLY A 30 -34.36 4.20 2.13
C GLY A 30 -34.90 3.35 3.28
N GLY A 31 -36.01 3.79 3.89
CA GLY A 31 -36.61 3.12 5.02
C GLY A 31 -37.08 1.72 4.67
N GLY A 32 -36.63 0.74 5.46
CA GLY A 32 -37.32 -0.52 5.65
C GLY A 32 -36.68 -1.77 5.06
N ASP A 33 -35.39 -2.02 5.27
CA ASP A 33 -34.82 -3.37 5.09
C ASP A 33 -33.83 -3.68 6.22
N THR A 34 -34.25 -4.55 7.15
CA THR A 34 -33.42 -5.09 8.23
C THR A 34 -32.36 -6.02 7.65
N LEU A 35 -31.15 -5.52 7.40
CA LEU A 35 -29.98 -6.37 7.16
C LEU A 35 -29.50 -6.97 8.50
N PRO A 36 -29.18 -8.28 8.57
CA PRO A 36 -28.56 -8.84 9.77
C PRO A 36 -27.18 -8.20 9.98
N SER A 37 -27.05 -7.44 11.07
CA SER A 37 -25.86 -6.67 11.49
C SER A 37 -24.65 -7.52 11.90
N VAL A 38 -24.50 -8.75 11.41
CA VAL A 38 -23.41 -9.63 11.84
C VAL A 38 -22.83 -10.30 10.60
N ILE A 39 -21.66 -9.83 10.16
CA ILE A 39 -20.71 -10.67 9.43
C ILE A 39 -19.97 -11.47 10.51
N PRO A 40 -20.26 -12.75 10.74
CA PRO A 40 -19.50 -13.58 11.68
C PRO A 40 -18.19 -13.93 10.97
N GLY A 41 -17.11 -13.24 11.31
CA GLY A 41 -15.82 -13.44 10.64
C GLY A 41 -14.88 -12.25 10.68
N VAL A 42 -15.33 -11.05 11.10
CA VAL A 42 -14.41 -10.00 11.55
C VAL A 42 -13.99 -10.34 12.97
N GLY A 43 -13.25 -11.44 13.10
CA GLY A 43 -12.46 -11.68 14.29
C GLY A 43 -11.57 -10.46 14.48
N LYS A 44 -11.73 -9.80 15.63
CA LYS A 44 -10.60 -9.12 16.26
C LYS A 44 -9.59 -10.21 16.61
N GLU A 45 -8.93 -10.75 15.61
CA GLU A 45 -7.67 -11.39 15.84
C GLU A 45 -6.79 -10.25 16.36
N PRO A 46 -6.30 -10.28 17.60
CA PRO A 46 -5.23 -9.40 17.96
C PRO A 46 -4.13 -9.76 16.95
N VAL A 47 -3.83 -8.86 16.01
CA VAL A 47 -2.68 -9.00 15.11
C VAL A 47 -1.58 -9.51 16.00
N ALA A 48 -1.16 -10.77 15.77
CA ALA A 48 -0.20 -11.43 16.64
C ALA A 48 0.92 -10.44 16.84
N SER A 49 1.08 -9.95 18.07
CA SER A 49 2.10 -8.98 18.40
C SER A 49 3.39 -9.76 18.32
N ASP A 50 3.94 -9.83 17.11
CA ASP A 50 5.10 -10.61 16.68
C ASP A 50 6.40 -10.12 17.35
N GLY A 51 6.28 -9.40 18.47
CA GLY A 51 7.35 -8.64 19.11
C GLY A 51 7.72 -7.36 18.36
N TYR A 52 6.98 -6.96 17.31
CA TYR A 52 7.30 -5.79 16.49
C TYR A 52 6.12 -4.82 16.33
N GLU A 53 6.42 -3.53 16.37
CA GLU A 53 5.57 -2.41 15.99
C GLU A 53 5.85 -1.99 14.54
N VAL A 54 4.80 -1.69 13.77
CA VAL A 54 4.94 -1.19 12.41
C VAL A 54 4.95 0.34 12.43
N VAL A 55 6.08 0.95 12.10
CA VAL A 55 6.25 2.41 11.97
C VAL A 55 6.30 2.79 10.49
N ARG A 56 5.52 3.80 10.11
CA ARG A 56 5.53 4.37 8.77
C ARG A 56 6.11 5.77 8.80
N VAL A 57 7.09 6.03 7.94
CA VAL A 57 7.73 7.34 7.79
C VAL A 57 7.42 7.85 6.39
N MET A 58 6.89 9.06 6.28
CA MET A 58 6.63 9.72 5.01
C MET A 58 7.51 10.95 4.91
N VAL A 59 8.27 11.06 3.82
CA VAL A 59 9.03 12.25 3.47
C VAL A 59 8.34 12.89 2.27
N PHE A 60 8.06 14.18 2.37
CA PHE A 60 7.30 14.96 1.40
C PHE A 60 7.98 16.30 1.16
N GLY A 61 8.06 16.75 -0.09
CA GLY A 61 8.60 18.05 -0.46
C GLY A 61 9.20 18.06 -1.86
N SER A 62 10.15 18.96 -2.11
CA SER A 62 10.82 19.03 -3.41
C SER A 62 11.55 17.73 -3.78
N HIS A 63 11.66 17.44 -5.08
CA HIS A 63 12.36 16.24 -5.57
C HIS A 63 13.79 16.12 -5.02
N TYR A 64 14.50 17.25 -4.89
CA TYR A 64 15.82 17.28 -4.29
C TYR A 64 15.78 16.99 -2.78
N GLY A 65 14.89 17.65 -2.04
CA GLY A 65 14.78 17.50 -0.59
C GLY A 65 14.44 16.07 -0.17
N VAL A 66 13.50 15.42 -0.88
CA VAL A 66 13.12 14.03 -0.61
C VAL A 66 14.29 13.08 -0.86
N ASN A 67 14.93 13.17 -2.03
CA ASN A 67 16.09 12.32 -2.35
C ASN A 67 17.27 12.54 -1.39
N TYR A 68 17.55 13.78 -1.01
CA TYR A 68 18.58 14.11 -0.04
C TYR A 68 18.28 13.47 1.31
N THR A 69 17.04 13.61 1.80
CA THR A 69 16.60 13.06 3.09
C THR A 69 16.71 11.54 3.11
N ILE A 70 16.25 10.86 2.05
CA ILE A 70 16.38 9.40 1.92
C ILE A 70 17.84 8.97 1.99
N ARG A 71 18.73 9.63 1.23
CA ARG A 71 20.17 9.32 1.25
C ARG A 71 20.82 9.62 2.60
N TRP A 72 20.36 10.65 3.30
CA TRP A 72 20.84 10.98 4.64
C TRP A 72 20.41 9.93 5.66
N LEU A 73 19.14 9.50 5.65
CA LEU A 73 18.64 8.41 6.51
C LEU A 73 19.32 7.06 6.21
N TYR A 74 19.69 6.83 4.94
CA TYR A 74 20.54 5.70 4.57
C TYR A 74 21.92 5.77 5.25
N LYS A 75 22.58 6.94 5.22
CA LYS A 75 23.88 7.12 5.91
C LYS A 75 23.79 6.95 7.43
N LEU A 76 22.64 7.23 8.02
CA LEU A 76 22.37 6.98 9.45
C LEU A 76 22.03 5.52 9.77
N ASN A 77 22.08 4.62 8.78
CA ASN A 77 21.65 3.22 8.89
C ASN A 77 20.20 3.07 9.39
N PHE A 78 19.36 4.09 9.16
CA PHE A 78 17.95 4.03 9.54
C PHE A 78 17.15 3.11 8.60
N ALA A 79 17.39 3.24 7.29
CA ALA A 79 16.74 2.43 6.26
C ALA A 79 17.59 2.34 4.98
N GLN A 80 17.51 1.23 4.27
CA GLN A 80 18.10 1.08 2.95
C GLN A 80 17.32 1.87 1.91
N ILE A 81 17.98 2.32 0.84
CA ILE A 81 17.33 3.10 -0.24
C ILE A 81 16.18 2.29 -0.87
N GLY A 82 16.35 0.98 -1.05
CA GLY A 82 15.33 0.11 -1.63
C GLY A 82 14.13 -0.19 -0.72
N GLU A 83 14.16 0.18 0.55
CA GLU A 83 13.01 0.03 1.47
C GLU A 83 12.00 1.17 1.33
N TRP A 84 12.40 2.27 0.69
CA TRP A 84 11.53 3.39 0.40
C TRP A 84 10.67 3.09 -0.83
N SER A 85 9.43 3.57 -0.82
CA SER A 85 8.60 3.54 -2.02
C SER A 85 9.24 4.36 -3.14
N PHE A 86 8.83 4.07 -4.38
CA PHE A 86 9.09 4.99 -5.49
C PHE A 86 8.57 6.39 -5.16
N LEU A 87 9.17 7.42 -5.77
CA LEU A 87 8.72 8.79 -5.61
C LEU A 87 7.33 8.92 -6.23
N MET A 88 6.36 9.26 -5.39
CA MET A 88 4.98 9.47 -5.79
C MET A 88 4.74 10.98 -5.98
N PRO A 89 3.94 11.37 -6.97
CA PRO A 89 3.57 12.76 -7.14
C PRO A 89 2.74 13.24 -5.95
N ALA A 90 3.04 14.44 -5.49
CA ALA A 90 2.34 15.17 -4.45
C ALA A 90 1.72 16.45 -5.03
N PRO A 91 0.80 17.11 -4.31
CA PRO A 91 0.28 18.42 -4.71
C PRO A 91 1.40 19.42 -5.00
N ASN A 92 1.12 20.44 -5.81
CA ASN A 92 2.03 21.55 -6.08
C ASN A 92 3.38 21.16 -6.74
N GLY A 93 3.43 20.03 -7.45
CA GLY A 93 4.65 19.58 -8.13
C GLY A 93 5.71 19.01 -7.18
N GLU A 94 5.35 18.77 -5.92
CA GLU A 94 6.18 18.10 -4.94
C GLU A 94 6.16 16.58 -5.17
N VAL A 95 7.02 15.88 -4.44
CA VAL A 95 7.04 14.42 -4.41
C VAL A 95 7.02 13.92 -2.98
N MET A 96 6.65 12.66 -2.82
CA MET A 96 6.71 11.97 -1.55
C MET A 96 7.26 10.55 -1.69
N SER A 97 7.79 10.01 -0.59
CA SER A 97 8.15 8.61 -0.48
C SER A 97 7.84 8.10 0.93
N ILE A 98 7.42 6.84 1.00
CA ILE A 98 6.98 6.19 2.23
C ILE A 98 7.92 5.02 2.53
N LEU A 99 8.37 4.95 3.78
CA LEU A 99 9.07 3.81 4.37
C LEU A 99 8.13 3.13 5.37
N THR A 100 8.08 1.80 5.34
CA THR A 100 7.42 0.99 6.38
C THR A 100 8.46 0.12 7.06
N LYS A 101 8.65 0.31 8.37
CA LYS A 101 9.61 -0.44 9.19
C LYS A 101 8.90 -1.24 10.27
N ARG A 102 9.46 -2.40 10.60
CA ARG A 102 9.09 -3.18 11.79
C ARG A 102 10.14 -2.93 12.86
N ILE A 103 9.75 -2.34 13.98
CA ILE A 103 10.62 -2.00 15.11
C ILE A 103 10.28 -2.95 16.25
N PRO A 104 11.25 -3.58 16.92
CA PRO A 104 10.96 -4.46 18.05
C PRO A 104 10.32 -3.67 19.19
N LEU A 105 9.19 -4.16 19.71
CA LEU A 105 8.44 -3.59 20.84
C LEU A 105 9.28 -3.58 22.13
N HIS A 106 10.20 -4.55 22.27
CA HIS A 106 11.04 -4.70 23.45
C HIS A 106 12.50 -4.39 23.10
N ARG A 107 12.81 -3.09 22.99
CA ARG A 107 14.19 -2.62 22.94
C ARG A 107 14.60 -2.18 24.34
N ASN A 108 15.03 -3.14 25.15
CA ASN A 108 15.78 -2.82 26.36
C ASN A 108 17.12 -2.22 25.91
N THR A 109 17.31 -0.95 26.24
CA THR A 109 18.58 -0.21 26.08
C THR A 109 19.70 -0.87 26.83
#